data_AF-A0A1F5C0F1-F1
#
_entry.id   AF-A0A1F5C0F1-F1
#
_cell.length_a   1.000
_cell.length_b   1.000
_cell.length_c   1.000
_cell.angle_alpha   90.00
_cell.angle_beta   90.00
_cell.angle_gamma   90.00
#
_symmetry.space_group_name_H-M   'P 1'
#
loop_
_entity.id
_entity.type
_entity.pdbx_description
1 polymer ?
#
loop_
_entity_poly.entity_id
_entity_poly.type
_entity_poly.pdbx_seq_one_letter_code
_entity_poly.pdbx_strand_id
1 'polypeptide(L)'
;MFLPTTREEMKELSWDRLDVIIVTGDTYIDSPYIGAAVIGKVLQAAGYKVGIIAQPDTEGEKDITRLGEPALFWGVTAGSVDSMVANYTALKKRRSKDDFTPGGKNTKRPDRAAIIYSNLIRKYFKNTAPIVLGGIEASLRRIAHYDYWDDKIRRALLFDAKADILVYGMGEKSVLKLAGNLKTGKDWKDIRGICYISPHSREEYIILPSYQEVKGDKKKFISMFHTFYLNNDPLTAKGLCQQQDSRYLIQNPPSHPLVQKELDKVHDLLYEREVHPYYRKDGKVKALETIKFSITTHRGCYGECNFCSISVHQGRVIQGRSEKSILREAKILTKLGDFKGYILDVGGPTANMYGIECQKKLKSGSCTDKRCLYPQICPSLKINHKKQMEILNKIRRIEGVKKVFVSSGIRYDMLLSDQKYGERYLRELVKYHISGQLKIAPEHTENNVLEKMG
;
A
#
# COMPACT_ATOMS: atom_id res chain seq x y z
N MET A 1 -2.70 20.59 7.39
CA MET A 1 -2.15 21.38 6.27
C MET A 1 -1.57 20.45 5.23
N PHE A 2 -1.81 20.73 3.95
CA PHE A 2 -1.17 20.03 2.84
C PHE A 2 0.37 20.05 2.92
N LEU A 3 1.02 19.05 2.31
CA LEU A 3 2.45 19.09 2.01
C LEU A 3 2.69 20.03 0.81
N PRO A 4 3.76 20.85 0.81
CA PRO A 4 4.03 21.78 -0.29
C PRO A 4 4.22 21.04 -1.62
N THR A 5 3.68 21.62 -2.68
CA THR A 5 3.86 21.17 -4.06
C THR A 5 4.39 22.27 -4.99
N THR A 6 4.51 23.49 -4.46
CA THR A 6 5.04 24.67 -5.15
C THR A 6 6.19 25.33 -4.36
N ARG A 7 6.97 26.20 -5.03
CA ARG A 7 8.03 26.97 -4.35
C ARG A 7 7.44 28.07 -3.47
N GLU A 8 6.29 28.60 -3.86
CA GLU A 8 5.57 29.62 -3.12
C GLU A 8 5.18 29.10 -1.73
N GLU A 9 4.59 27.90 -1.66
CA GLU A 9 4.28 27.23 -0.38
C GLU A 9 5.54 26.93 0.45
N MET A 10 6.66 26.59 -0.20
CA MET A 10 7.94 26.43 0.51
C MET A 10 8.41 27.75 1.15
N LYS A 11 8.27 28.88 0.43
CA LYS A 11 8.61 30.21 0.95
C LYS A 11 7.72 30.61 2.12
N GLU A 12 6.41 30.32 2.05
CA GLU A 12 5.46 30.56 3.15
C GLU A 12 5.83 29.77 4.42
N LEU A 13 6.44 28.60 4.26
CA LEU A 13 6.94 27.76 5.36
C LEU A 13 8.38 28.12 5.79
N SER A 14 9.02 29.11 5.16
CA SER A 14 10.44 29.45 5.34
C SER A 14 11.36 28.25 5.10
N TRP A 15 11.08 27.46 4.06
CA TRP A 15 11.85 26.28 3.67
C TRP A 15 12.62 26.53 2.37
N ASP A 16 13.94 26.70 2.48
CA ASP A 16 14.79 26.86 1.28
C ASP A 16 15.02 25.54 0.53
N ARG A 17 14.99 24.43 1.27
CA ARG A 17 15.22 23.08 0.74
C ARG A 17 14.38 22.05 1.48
N LEU A 18 13.85 21.09 0.73
CA LEU A 18 13.13 19.93 1.26
C LEU A 18 14.11 18.82 1.62
N ASP A 19 13.82 18.06 2.67
CA ASP A 19 14.55 16.84 3.01
C ASP A 19 14.18 15.70 2.06
N VAL A 20 12.88 15.59 1.74
CA VAL A 20 12.33 14.52 0.91
C VAL A 20 11.35 15.11 -0.11
N ILE A 21 11.45 14.68 -1.36
CA ILE A 21 10.44 14.96 -2.38
C ILE A 21 9.83 13.64 -2.83
N ILE A 22 8.50 13.52 -2.74
CA ILE A 22 7.77 12.34 -3.18
C ILE A 22 7.16 12.60 -4.56
N VAL A 23 7.54 11.80 -5.54
CA VAL A 23 6.97 11.75 -6.89
C VAL A 23 5.96 10.61 -6.98
N THR A 24 4.73 10.90 -7.38
CA THR A 24 3.61 9.94 -7.38
C THR A 24 2.83 9.93 -8.69
N GLY A 25 2.33 8.75 -9.08
CA GLY A 25 1.45 8.56 -10.24
C GLY A 25 -0.02 8.87 -9.99
N ASP A 26 -0.43 9.07 -8.74
CA ASP A 26 -1.72 9.67 -8.39
C ASP A 26 -1.59 11.19 -8.31
N THR A 27 -2.67 11.94 -8.54
CA THR A 27 -2.73 13.35 -8.07
C THR A 27 -2.54 13.44 -6.55
N TYR A 28 -2.11 14.60 -6.05
CA TYR A 28 -1.97 14.77 -4.61
C TYR A 28 -3.34 14.92 -3.94
N ILE A 29 -3.84 13.80 -3.41
CA ILE A 29 -4.97 13.74 -2.50
C ILE A 29 -4.43 13.52 -1.08
N ASP A 30 -4.69 14.46 -0.17
CA ASP A 30 -4.19 14.37 1.20
C ASP A 30 -5.13 13.54 2.07
N SER A 31 -4.97 12.21 2.02
CA SER A 31 -5.89 11.25 2.65
C SER A 31 -5.15 10.06 3.24
N PRO A 32 -5.64 9.46 4.35
CA PRO A 32 -5.05 8.24 4.92
C PRO A 32 -5.20 7.01 4.01
N TYR A 33 -5.92 7.13 2.88
CA TYR A 33 -6.04 6.09 1.84
C TYR A 33 -4.92 6.16 0.79
N ILE A 34 -4.11 7.21 0.78
CA ILE A 34 -3.13 7.49 -0.28
C ILE A 34 -1.74 7.30 0.29
N GLY A 35 -1.04 6.26 -0.19
CA GLY A 35 0.27 5.87 0.36
C GLY A 35 1.30 7.01 0.33
N ALA A 36 1.34 7.79 -0.76
CA ALA A 36 2.23 8.95 -0.88
C ALA A 36 1.93 10.02 0.19
N ALA A 37 0.65 10.31 0.45
CA ALA A 37 0.25 11.26 1.48
C ALA A 37 0.58 10.73 2.88
N VAL A 38 0.26 9.45 3.17
CA VAL A 38 0.58 8.80 4.45
C VAL A 38 2.08 8.87 4.74
N ILE A 39 2.92 8.44 3.79
CA ILE A 39 4.38 8.45 3.97
C ILE A 39 4.90 9.88 4.16
N GLY A 40 4.42 10.83 3.35
CA GLY A 40 4.83 12.22 3.48
C GLY A 40 4.44 12.84 4.82
N LYS A 41 3.22 12.58 5.31
CA LYS A 41 2.75 13.05 6.63
C LYS A 41 3.47 12.39 7.78
N VAL A 42 3.80 11.10 7.68
CA VAL A 42 4.58 10.38 8.68
C VAL A 42 5.98 10.97 8.80
N LEU A 43 6.64 11.27 7.67
CA LEU A 43 7.94 11.95 7.65
C LEU A 43 7.83 13.39 8.19
N GLN A 44 6.81 14.15 7.78
CA GLN A 44 6.58 15.52 8.29
C GLN A 44 6.36 15.52 9.81
N ALA A 45 5.56 14.59 10.33
CA ALA A 45 5.32 14.44 11.77
C ALA A 45 6.58 14.04 12.55
N ALA A 46 7.58 13.46 11.88
CA ALA A 46 8.90 13.17 12.44
C ALA A 46 9.90 14.34 12.29
N GLY A 47 9.46 15.49 11.77
CA GLY A 47 10.26 16.72 11.67
C GLY A 47 11.01 16.90 10.36
N TYR A 48 10.71 16.11 9.32
CA TYR A 48 11.31 16.29 8.00
C TYR A 48 10.52 17.29 7.15
N LYS A 49 11.21 18.07 6.32
CA LYS A 49 10.61 18.94 5.31
C LYS A 49 10.27 18.11 4.07
N VAL A 50 8.98 17.91 3.80
CA VAL A 50 8.53 17.00 2.74
C VAL A 50 7.68 17.73 1.73
N GLY A 51 7.93 17.54 0.44
CA GLY A 51 7.07 18.01 -0.64
C GLY A 51 6.62 16.89 -1.56
N ILE A 52 5.59 17.16 -2.37
CA ILE A 52 5.02 16.20 -3.31
C ILE A 52 5.01 16.79 -4.73
N ILE A 53 5.43 15.98 -5.71
CA ILE A 53 5.25 16.22 -7.14
C ILE A 53 4.33 15.12 -7.67
N ALA A 54 3.09 15.47 -8.00
CA ALA A 54 2.10 14.51 -8.46
C ALA A 54 1.93 14.57 -9.97
N GLN A 55 2.01 13.40 -10.61
CA GLN A 55 1.84 13.23 -12.05
C GLN A 55 2.65 14.23 -12.90
N PRO A 56 3.97 14.34 -12.69
CA PRO A 56 4.79 15.28 -13.46
C PRO A 56 4.71 14.94 -14.95
N ASP A 57 4.73 15.98 -15.79
CA ASP A 57 5.01 15.80 -17.21
C ASP A 57 6.34 15.05 -17.41
N THR A 58 6.31 14.03 -18.27
CA THR A 58 7.44 13.13 -18.53
C THR A 58 8.34 13.62 -19.64
N GLU A 59 7.87 14.58 -20.44
CA GLU A 59 8.62 15.10 -21.59
C GLU A 59 9.46 16.33 -21.21
N GLY A 60 8.93 17.22 -20.37
CA GLY A 60 9.58 18.44 -19.91
C GLY A 60 10.32 18.35 -18.57
N GLU A 61 11.04 19.42 -18.22
CA GLU A 61 11.77 19.54 -16.95
C GLU A 61 10.95 20.27 -15.86
N LYS A 62 9.95 21.05 -16.28
CA LYS A 62 9.28 22.05 -15.45
C LYS A 62 8.68 21.46 -14.18
N ASP A 63 8.02 20.31 -14.27
CA ASP A 63 7.35 19.71 -13.13
C ASP A 63 8.34 19.04 -12.17
N ILE A 64 9.26 18.23 -12.69
CA ILE A 64 10.19 17.47 -11.85
C ILE A 64 11.22 18.36 -11.15
N THR A 65 11.56 19.51 -11.74
CA THR A 65 12.52 20.47 -11.16
C THR A 65 11.86 21.53 -10.27
N ARG A 66 10.52 21.60 -10.25
CA ARG A 66 9.77 22.69 -9.59
C ARG A 66 10.19 22.91 -8.14
N LEU A 67 10.39 21.85 -7.37
CA LEU A 67 10.72 21.93 -5.95
C LEU A 67 12.24 21.94 -5.66
N GLY A 68 13.08 21.92 -6.69
CA GLY A 68 14.52 21.72 -6.55
C GLY A 68 14.88 20.28 -6.18
N GLU A 69 16.05 20.10 -5.57
CA GLU A 69 16.58 18.79 -5.19
C GLU A 69 16.44 18.52 -3.68
N PRO A 70 15.97 17.33 -3.25
CA PRO A 70 15.86 17.00 -1.84
C PRO A 70 17.24 16.85 -1.18
N ALA A 71 17.30 17.02 0.14
CA ALA A 71 18.54 16.85 0.91
C ALA A 71 18.84 15.37 1.24
N LEU A 72 17.81 14.53 1.42
CA LEU A 72 17.97 13.14 1.84
C LEU A 72 17.68 12.16 0.71
N PHE A 73 16.50 12.20 0.09
CA PHE A 73 16.15 11.28 -1.00
C PHE A 73 14.93 11.73 -1.82
N TRP A 74 14.84 11.19 -3.04
CA TRP A 74 13.63 11.20 -3.86
C TRP A 74 12.79 9.96 -3.55
N GLY A 75 11.56 10.13 -3.09
CA GLY A 75 10.60 9.02 -2.96
C GLY A 75 9.82 8.85 -4.26
N VAL A 76 9.77 7.66 -4.86
CA VAL A 76 9.07 7.44 -6.13
C VAL A 76 8.04 6.31 -6.00
N THR A 77 6.81 6.59 -6.41
CA THR A 77 5.73 5.59 -6.45
C THR A 77 4.84 5.74 -7.68
N ALA A 78 4.29 4.63 -8.16
CA ALA A 78 3.31 4.63 -9.26
C ALA A 78 1.91 5.09 -8.82
N GLY A 79 1.71 5.33 -7.52
CA GLY A 79 0.43 5.70 -6.92
C GLY A 79 -0.15 4.56 -6.06
N SER A 80 -1.44 4.68 -5.76
CA SER A 80 -2.20 3.75 -4.92
C SER A 80 -2.52 2.42 -5.62
N VAL A 81 -2.33 2.38 -6.95
CA VAL A 81 -2.45 1.18 -7.78
C VAL A 81 -1.26 1.08 -8.73
N ASP A 82 -0.97 -0.13 -9.20
CA ASP A 82 0.03 -0.38 -10.24
C ASP A 82 -0.28 0.43 -11.51
N SER A 83 0.73 1.05 -12.12
CA SER A 83 0.52 1.92 -13.30
C SER A 83 -0.10 1.19 -14.48
N MET A 84 0.26 -0.08 -14.70
CA MET A 84 -0.31 -0.85 -15.81
C MET A 84 -1.77 -1.23 -15.52
N VAL A 85 -2.12 -1.52 -14.26
CA VAL A 85 -3.51 -1.79 -13.84
C VAL A 85 -4.37 -0.52 -13.93
N ALA A 86 -3.81 0.65 -13.62
CA ALA A 86 -4.46 1.94 -13.84
C ALA A 86 -4.67 2.25 -15.33
N ASN A 87 -3.73 1.85 -16.18
CA ASN A 87 -3.72 2.20 -17.59
C ASN A 87 -4.50 1.22 -18.47
N TYR A 88 -4.63 -0.04 -18.06
CA TYR A 88 -5.24 -1.09 -18.86
C TYR A 88 -6.23 -1.96 -18.08
N THR A 89 -7.14 -2.60 -18.81
CA THR A 89 -7.94 -3.72 -18.30
C THR A 89 -7.10 -4.99 -18.29
N ALA A 90 -7.59 -6.04 -17.60
CA ALA A 90 -6.95 -7.36 -17.61
C ALA A 90 -6.82 -7.95 -19.03
N LEU A 91 -7.64 -7.52 -19.99
CA LEU A 91 -7.58 -7.91 -21.40
C LEU A 91 -6.64 -7.02 -22.23
N LYS A 92 -5.70 -6.31 -21.58
CA LYS A 92 -4.74 -5.37 -22.21
C LYS A 92 -5.39 -4.23 -23.02
N LYS A 93 -6.66 -3.90 -22.76
CA LYS A 93 -7.32 -2.74 -23.39
C LYS A 93 -7.03 -1.48 -22.59
N ARG A 94 -6.58 -0.41 -23.24
CA ARG A 94 -6.31 0.87 -22.57
C ARG A 94 -7.60 1.46 -21.98
N ARG A 95 -7.55 1.88 -20.72
CA ARG A 95 -8.65 2.56 -20.04
C ARG A 95 -8.67 4.02 -20.48
N SER A 96 -9.85 4.54 -20.81
CA SER A 96 -10.02 5.95 -21.13
C SER A 96 -9.98 6.86 -19.90
N LYS A 97 -10.21 6.30 -18.70
CA LYS A 97 -10.30 7.03 -17.44
C LYS A 97 -9.30 6.54 -16.39
N ASP A 98 -8.75 7.47 -15.63
CA ASP A 98 -7.98 7.23 -14.39
C ASP A 98 -8.66 7.97 -13.23
N ASP A 99 -9.11 7.22 -12.22
CA ASP A 99 -9.86 7.76 -11.08
C ASP A 99 -9.01 8.67 -10.17
N PHE A 100 -7.69 8.59 -10.26
CA PHE A 100 -6.73 9.40 -9.48
C PHE A 100 -6.17 10.60 -10.25
N THR A 101 -6.66 10.87 -11.47
CA THR A 101 -6.24 12.02 -12.28
C THR A 101 -7.31 13.12 -12.25
N PRO A 102 -6.96 14.41 -12.11
CA PRO A 102 -7.92 15.51 -12.23
C PRO A 102 -8.58 15.53 -13.61
N GLY A 103 -9.91 15.62 -13.64
CA GLY A 103 -10.69 15.50 -14.88
C GLY A 103 -10.80 14.07 -15.42
N GLY A 104 -10.19 13.09 -14.74
CA GLY A 104 -10.30 11.66 -15.02
C GLY A 104 -9.64 11.19 -16.31
N LYS A 105 -8.91 12.04 -17.05
CA LYS A 105 -8.29 11.66 -18.33
C LYS A 105 -7.06 10.79 -18.11
N ASN A 106 -7.05 9.59 -18.69
CA ASN A 106 -5.95 8.65 -18.54
C ASN A 106 -4.73 8.96 -19.43
N THR A 107 -4.09 10.10 -19.16
CA THR A 107 -2.98 10.63 -19.96
C THR A 107 -1.80 11.09 -19.12
N LYS A 108 -1.95 11.21 -17.79
CA LYS A 108 -0.92 11.77 -16.92
C LYS A 108 -0.05 10.70 -16.23
N ARG A 109 -0.58 9.50 -15.97
CA ARG A 109 0.21 8.40 -15.39
C ARG A 109 0.84 7.57 -16.51
N PRO A 110 2.17 7.56 -16.66
CA PRO A 110 2.83 6.75 -17.67
C PRO A 110 2.83 5.27 -17.28
N ASP A 111 2.94 4.40 -18.29
CA ASP A 111 3.18 2.98 -18.09
C ASP A 111 4.52 2.78 -17.37
N ARG A 112 4.54 1.90 -16.36
CA ARG A 112 5.72 1.65 -15.51
C ARG A 112 6.24 2.94 -14.86
N ALA A 113 5.32 3.68 -14.26
CA ALA A 113 5.56 5.01 -13.74
C ALA A 113 6.78 5.12 -12.82
N ALA A 114 7.06 4.11 -12.00
CA ALA A 114 8.24 4.11 -11.14
C ALA A 114 9.56 4.18 -11.95
N ILE A 115 9.64 3.48 -13.08
CA ILE A 115 10.81 3.51 -13.99
C ILE A 115 10.91 4.88 -14.65
N ILE A 116 9.79 5.36 -15.22
CA ILE A 116 9.75 6.63 -15.96
C ILE A 116 10.14 7.81 -15.06
N TYR A 117 9.57 7.90 -13.86
CA TYR A 117 9.88 8.97 -12.91
C TYR A 117 11.32 8.89 -12.39
N SER A 118 11.86 7.68 -12.17
CA SER A 118 13.27 7.53 -11.78
C SER A 118 14.22 8.01 -12.88
N ASN A 119 13.92 7.67 -14.13
CA ASN A 119 14.69 8.15 -15.29
C ASN A 119 14.54 9.66 -15.47
N LEU A 120 13.34 10.21 -15.25
CA LEU A 120 13.07 11.64 -15.33
C LEU A 120 13.91 12.43 -14.31
N ILE A 121 13.99 11.96 -13.06
CA ILE A 121 14.86 12.54 -12.03
C ILE A 121 16.32 12.51 -12.49
N ARG A 122 16.83 11.35 -12.92
CA ARG A 122 18.23 11.21 -13.37
C ARG A 122 18.53 11.99 -14.67
N LYS A 123 17.51 12.30 -15.48
CA LYS A 123 17.66 13.14 -16.68
C LYS A 123 18.03 14.56 -16.29
N TYR A 124 17.34 15.15 -15.32
CA TYR A 124 17.48 16.57 -14.96
C TYR A 124 18.33 16.84 -13.70
N PHE A 125 18.55 15.83 -12.86
CA PHE A 125 19.42 15.92 -11.69
C PHE A 125 20.56 14.89 -11.81
N LYS A 126 21.80 15.39 -11.90
CA LYS A 126 23.02 14.58 -11.98
C LYS A 126 23.67 14.47 -10.60
N ASN A 127 24.29 13.31 -10.30
CA ASN A 127 24.89 13.04 -8.98
C ASN A 127 23.94 13.37 -7.82
N THR A 128 22.66 13.04 -8.01
CA THR A 128 21.58 13.49 -7.14
C THR A 128 21.43 12.62 -5.90
N ALA A 129 20.68 13.11 -4.91
CA ALA A 129 20.19 12.34 -3.77
C ALA A 129 19.61 10.97 -4.20
N PRO A 130 19.71 9.92 -3.36
CA PRO A 130 19.26 8.58 -3.73
C PRO A 130 17.77 8.55 -4.09
N ILE A 131 17.42 7.67 -5.03
CA ILE A 131 16.04 7.38 -5.43
C ILE A 131 15.55 6.16 -4.65
N VAL A 132 14.48 6.36 -3.89
CA VAL A 132 13.83 5.36 -3.04
C VAL A 132 12.47 5.00 -3.63
N LEU A 133 12.34 3.80 -4.19
CA LEU A 133 11.08 3.29 -4.74
C LEU A 133 10.15 2.83 -3.60
N GLY A 134 8.84 2.99 -3.80
CA GLY A 134 7.82 2.50 -2.87
C GLY A 134 6.45 2.30 -3.50
N GLY A 135 5.51 1.81 -2.68
CA GLY A 135 4.14 1.50 -3.08
C GLY A 135 3.96 0.09 -3.66
N ILE A 136 2.77 -0.19 -4.18
CA ILE A 136 2.37 -1.54 -4.62
C ILE A 136 3.21 -2.02 -5.80
N GLU A 137 3.40 -1.19 -6.82
CA GLU A 137 4.18 -1.55 -8.02
C GLU A 137 5.62 -1.96 -7.65
N ALA A 138 6.29 -1.16 -6.81
CA ALA A 138 7.63 -1.48 -6.35
C ALA A 138 7.67 -2.71 -5.44
N SER A 139 6.72 -2.80 -4.50
CA SER A 139 6.67 -3.93 -3.57
C SER A 139 6.54 -5.25 -4.33
N LEU A 140 5.57 -5.39 -5.23
CA LEU A 140 5.31 -6.67 -5.90
C LEU A 140 6.40 -7.07 -6.90
N ARG A 141 7.19 -6.10 -7.39
CA ARG A 141 8.26 -6.30 -8.38
C ARG A 141 9.66 -6.26 -7.77
N ARG A 142 9.79 -6.52 -6.47
CA ARG A 142 11.06 -6.40 -5.73
C ARG A 142 12.10 -7.47 -6.06
N ILE A 143 11.68 -8.62 -6.59
CA ILE A 143 12.54 -9.68 -7.14
C ILE A 143 12.28 -9.88 -8.64
N ALA A 144 13.02 -10.77 -9.30
CA ALA A 144 12.65 -11.21 -10.64
C ALA A 144 11.19 -11.71 -10.65
N HIS A 145 10.41 -11.29 -11.63
CA HIS A 145 8.97 -11.51 -11.67
C HIS A 145 8.47 -11.73 -13.09
N TYR A 146 7.36 -12.46 -13.23
CA TYR A 146 6.65 -12.56 -14.48
C TYR A 146 5.84 -11.29 -14.73
N ASP A 147 6.10 -10.63 -15.85
CA ASP A 147 5.37 -9.46 -16.31
C ASP A 147 4.30 -9.89 -17.32
N TYR A 148 3.04 -9.92 -16.90
CA TYR A 148 1.91 -10.29 -17.74
C TYR A 148 1.78 -9.41 -19.00
N TRP A 149 2.19 -8.14 -18.91
CA TRP A 149 2.06 -7.17 -19.98
C TRP A 149 2.97 -7.49 -21.16
N ASP A 150 4.27 -7.68 -20.90
CA ASP A 150 5.26 -8.08 -21.90
C ASP A 150 5.34 -9.60 -22.15
N ASP A 151 4.62 -10.40 -21.36
CA ASP A 151 4.70 -11.88 -21.37
C ASP A 151 6.14 -12.41 -21.21
N LYS A 152 6.88 -11.90 -20.21
CA LYS A 152 8.27 -12.31 -19.97
C LYS A 152 8.68 -12.20 -18.51
N ILE A 153 9.79 -12.85 -18.16
CA ILE A 153 10.44 -12.66 -16.86
C ILE A 153 11.30 -11.39 -16.89
N ARG A 154 10.94 -10.43 -16.04
CA ARG A 154 11.70 -9.20 -15.83
C ARG A 154 12.58 -9.30 -14.59
N ARG A 155 13.61 -8.47 -14.57
CA ARG A 155 14.47 -8.25 -13.40
C ARG A 155 13.68 -7.61 -12.26
N ALA A 156 14.33 -7.47 -11.11
CA ALA A 156 13.76 -6.67 -10.03
C ALA A 156 13.62 -5.21 -10.48
N LEU A 157 12.52 -4.55 -10.08
CA LEU A 157 12.22 -3.18 -10.49
C LEU A 157 13.37 -2.21 -10.15
N LEU A 158 14.06 -2.45 -9.04
CA LEU A 158 15.21 -1.66 -8.62
C LEU A 158 16.31 -1.57 -9.71
N PHE A 159 16.57 -2.67 -10.41
CA PHE A 159 17.54 -2.71 -11.52
C PHE A 159 17.01 -1.99 -12.76
N ASP A 160 15.76 -2.25 -13.14
CA ASP A 160 15.14 -1.68 -14.34
C ASP A 160 14.94 -0.15 -14.21
N ALA A 161 14.60 0.34 -13.01
CA ALA A 161 14.45 1.75 -12.72
C ALA A 161 15.77 2.48 -12.45
N LYS A 162 16.88 1.74 -12.31
CA LYS A 162 18.18 2.26 -11.86
C LYS A 162 18.05 3.09 -10.58
N ALA A 163 17.18 2.68 -9.65
CA ALA A 163 17.01 3.34 -8.36
C ALA A 163 17.99 2.75 -7.34
N ASP A 164 18.16 3.44 -6.22
CA ASP A 164 19.19 3.11 -5.22
C ASP A 164 18.63 2.19 -4.13
N ILE A 165 17.38 2.42 -3.72
CA ILE A 165 16.70 1.70 -2.63
C ILE A 165 15.25 1.40 -3.03
N LEU A 166 14.71 0.28 -2.55
CA LEU A 166 13.29 -0.05 -2.67
C LEU A 166 12.73 -0.35 -1.29
N VAL A 167 11.74 0.42 -0.82
CA VAL A 167 10.99 0.13 0.41
C VAL A 167 9.72 -0.63 0.04
N TYR A 168 9.53 -1.83 0.60
CA TYR A 168 8.39 -2.70 0.26
C TYR A 168 7.45 -2.92 1.44
N GLY A 169 6.19 -3.19 1.09
CA GLY A 169 5.09 -3.37 2.03
C GLY A 169 4.65 -2.07 2.70
N MET A 170 4.23 -2.16 3.96
CA MET A 170 3.90 -0.98 4.77
C MET A 170 5.19 -0.29 5.24
N GLY A 171 5.54 0.78 4.53
CA GLY A 171 6.87 1.41 4.60
C GLY A 171 7.12 2.38 5.76
N GLU A 172 6.13 2.67 6.62
CA GLU A 172 6.21 3.77 7.61
C GLU A 172 7.42 3.64 8.55
N LYS A 173 7.68 2.45 9.10
CA LYS A 173 8.85 2.23 9.99
C LYS A 173 10.16 2.30 9.21
N SER A 174 10.20 1.71 8.03
CA SER A 174 11.40 1.57 7.23
C SER A 174 11.85 2.91 6.67
N VAL A 175 10.92 3.74 6.19
CA VAL A 175 11.23 5.06 5.65
C VAL A 175 11.71 6.04 6.73
N LEU A 176 11.14 5.99 7.95
CA LEU A 176 11.61 6.83 9.06
C LEU A 176 13.04 6.47 9.48
N LYS A 177 13.34 5.16 9.58
CA LYS A 177 14.70 4.69 9.87
C LYS A 177 15.66 5.07 8.75
N LEU A 178 15.25 4.93 7.50
CA LEU A 178 16.07 5.28 6.34
C LEU A 178 16.39 6.78 6.33
N ALA A 179 15.38 7.64 6.47
CA ALA A 179 15.57 9.09 6.55
C ALA A 179 16.52 9.47 7.71
N GLY A 180 16.36 8.85 8.88
CA GLY A 180 17.22 9.09 10.04
C GLY A 180 18.67 8.66 9.82
N ASN A 181 18.88 7.50 9.20
CA ASN A 181 20.21 6.99 8.91
C ASN A 181 20.91 7.83 7.83
N LEU A 182 20.20 8.19 6.75
CA LEU A 182 20.73 9.10 5.72
C LEU A 182 21.10 10.47 6.30
N LYS A 183 20.24 11.05 7.15
CA LYS A 183 20.50 12.35 7.78
C LYS A 183 21.71 12.34 8.72
N THR A 184 21.98 11.22 9.37
CA THR A 184 23.09 11.09 10.35
C THR A 184 24.33 10.41 9.78
N GLY A 185 24.32 10.03 8.49
CA GLY A 185 25.42 9.29 7.86
C GLY A 185 25.59 7.85 8.36
N LYS A 186 24.61 7.28 9.08
CA LYS A 186 24.64 5.89 9.52
C LYS A 186 24.31 4.93 8.38
N ASP A 187 24.87 3.73 8.41
CA ASP A 187 24.52 2.69 7.43
C ASP A 187 23.03 2.32 7.54
N TRP A 188 22.37 2.17 6.40
CA TRP A 188 20.95 1.85 6.26
C TRP A 188 20.72 0.44 5.71
N LYS A 189 21.78 -0.26 5.29
CA LYS A 189 21.72 -1.56 4.60
C LYS A 189 21.13 -2.72 5.41
N ASP A 190 20.96 -2.57 6.72
CA ASP A 190 20.31 -3.58 7.58
C ASP A 190 18.86 -3.22 7.97
N ILE A 191 18.31 -2.12 7.46
CA ILE A 191 16.93 -1.75 7.76
C ILE A 191 15.96 -2.78 7.17
N ARG A 192 15.07 -3.35 8.00
CA ARG A 192 14.02 -4.27 7.54
C ARG A 192 13.05 -3.59 6.56
N GLY A 193 12.54 -4.34 5.59
CA GLY A 193 11.57 -3.87 4.60
C GLY A 193 12.18 -3.07 3.45
N ILE A 194 13.50 -3.16 3.23
CA ILE A 194 14.16 -2.53 2.09
C ILE A 194 14.85 -3.57 1.19
N CYS A 195 15.07 -3.18 -0.06
CA CYS A 195 15.97 -3.83 -0.98
C CYS A 195 17.01 -2.83 -1.51
N TYR A 196 18.20 -3.32 -1.84
CA TYR A 196 19.27 -2.54 -2.47
C TYR A 196 20.12 -3.41 -3.39
N ILE A 197 20.95 -2.77 -4.22
CA ILE A 197 21.89 -3.47 -5.10
C ILE A 197 23.27 -3.52 -4.42
N SER A 198 23.90 -4.70 -4.44
CA SER A 198 25.24 -4.94 -3.88
C SER A 198 26.13 -5.63 -4.92
N PRO A 199 27.44 -5.35 -4.96
CA PRO A 199 28.38 -6.15 -5.77
C PRO A 199 28.54 -7.58 -5.23
N HIS A 200 28.25 -7.81 -3.95
CA HIS A 200 28.41 -9.11 -3.29
C HIS A 200 27.09 -9.61 -2.71
N SER A 201 26.92 -10.93 -2.67
CA SER A 201 25.86 -11.58 -1.90
C SER A 201 26.08 -11.41 -0.40
N ARG A 202 25.01 -11.65 0.37
CA ARG A 202 25.08 -11.84 1.82
C ARG A 202 24.94 -13.34 2.11
N GLU A 203 25.99 -13.95 2.65
CA GLU A 203 26.07 -15.41 2.86
C GLU A 203 25.02 -15.91 3.87
N GLU A 204 24.63 -15.06 4.81
CA GLU A 204 23.61 -15.34 5.82
C GLU A 204 22.17 -15.27 5.28
N TYR A 205 22.00 -14.83 4.02
CA TYR A 205 20.70 -14.70 3.35
C TYR A 205 20.44 -15.91 2.44
N ILE A 206 19.15 -16.16 2.18
CA ILE A 206 18.75 -17.22 1.26
C ILE A 206 19.10 -16.78 -0.16
N ILE A 207 19.98 -17.53 -0.82
CA ILE A 207 20.34 -17.31 -2.22
C ILE A 207 19.24 -17.90 -3.12
N LEU A 208 18.58 -17.04 -3.87
CA LEU A 208 17.62 -17.41 -4.90
C LEU A 208 18.34 -17.74 -6.21
N PRO A 209 17.75 -18.59 -7.08
CA PRO A 209 18.23 -18.75 -8.45
C PRO A 209 18.41 -17.40 -9.14
N SER A 210 19.50 -17.25 -9.89
CA SER A 210 19.86 -16.00 -10.56
C SER A 210 18.80 -15.59 -11.59
N TYR A 211 18.80 -14.32 -11.98
CA TYR A 211 17.91 -13.82 -13.03
C TYR A 211 18.06 -14.62 -14.34
N GLN A 212 19.29 -14.96 -14.73
CA GLN A 212 19.54 -15.70 -15.97
C GLN A 212 18.95 -17.12 -15.90
N GLU A 213 19.07 -17.77 -14.75
CA GLU A 213 18.48 -19.09 -14.53
C GLU A 213 16.95 -19.07 -14.57
N VAL A 214 16.30 -18.14 -13.85
CA VAL A 214 14.83 -18.07 -13.83
C VAL A 214 14.23 -17.59 -15.13
N LYS A 215 15.00 -16.85 -15.93
CA LYS A 215 14.61 -16.46 -17.29
C LYS A 215 14.63 -17.66 -18.25
N GLY A 216 15.59 -18.57 -18.08
CA GLY A 216 15.76 -19.75 -18.93
C GLY A 216 14.97 -20.98 -18.51
N ASP A 217 14.57 -21.10 -17.24
CA ASP A 217 13.94 -22.29 -16.69
C ASP A 217 12.70 -21.96 -15.84
N LYS A 218 11.52 -22.39 -16.34
CA LYS A 218 10.23 -22.22 -15.67
C LYS A 218 10.16 -22.88 -14.29
N LYS A 219 10.80 -24.04 -14.10
CA LYS A 219 10.82 -24.74 -12.80
C LYS A 219 11.65 -23.96 -11.79
N LYS A 220 12.78 -23.39 -12.21
CA LYS A 220 13.59 -22.50 -11.34
C LYS A 220 12.83 -21.23 -10.98
N PHE A 221 12.10 -20.64 -11.92
CA PHE A 221 11.23 -19.49 -11.61
C PHE A 221 10.15 -19.85 -10.57
N ILE A 222 9.45 -20.97 -10.73
CA ILE A 222 8.42 -21.43 -9.78
C ILE A 222 9.03 -21.66 -8.40
N SER A 223 10.16 -22.35 -8.32
CA SER A 223 10.87 -22.60 -7.05
C SER A 223 11.31 -21.30 -6.38
N MET A 224 11.90 -20.37 -7.14
CA MET A 224 12.28 -19.04 -6.65
C MET A 224 11.07 -18.28 -6.09
N PHE A 225 9.96 -18.25 -6.85
CA PHE A 225 8.75 -17.55 -6.43
C PHE A 225 8.12 -18.17 -5.18
N HIS A 226 8.11 -19.50 -5.05
CA HIS A 226 7.64 -20.19 -3.85
C HIS A 226 8.47 -19.82 -2.62
N THR A 227 9.80 -19.88 -2.72
CA THR A 227 10.71 -19.45 -1.64
C THR A 227 10.42 -18.00 -1.24
N PHE A 228 10.31 -17.11 -2.22
CA PHE A 228 9.97 -15.71 -1.97
C PHE A 228 8.59 -15.55 -1.29
N TYR A 229 7.57 -16.22 -1.80
CA TYR A 229 6.19 -16.07 -1.33
C TYR A 229 6.04 -16.52 0.13
N LEU A 230 6.65 -17.66 0.49
CA LEU A 230 6.66 -18.18 1.85
C LEU A 230 7.54 -17.35 2.80
N ASN A 231 8.52 -16.61 2.29
CA ASN A 231 9.45 -15.77 3.06
C ASN A 231 8.93 -14.32 3.23
N ASN A 232 7.64 -14.14 3.49
CA ASN A 232 7.02 -12.81 3.70
C ASN A 232 6.52 -12.55 5.12
N ASP A 233 6.64 -13.51 6.03
CA ASP A 233 6.24 -13.31 7.42
C ASP A 233 7.31 -12.50 8.19
N PRO A 234 6.97 -11.34 8.80
CA PRO A 234 7.96 -10.49 9.45
C PRO A 234 8.69 -11.12 10.65
N LEU A 235 8.19 -12.20 11.25
CA LEU A 235 8.82 -12.86 12.40
C LEU A 235 9.77 -13.99 11.97
N THR A 236 9.45 -14.71 10.90
CA THR A 236 10.22 -15.89 10.47
C THR A 236 11.05 -15.68 9.21
N ALA A 237 10.74 -14.66 8.41
CA ALA A 237 11.44 -14.42 7.15
C ALA A 237 12.91 -14.05 7.36
N LYS A 238 13.75 -14.64 6.51
CA LYS A 238 15.18 -14.33 6.38
C LYS A 238 15.40 -13.34 5.24
N GLY A 239 16.60 -12.78 5.14
CA GLY A 239 16.94 -11.98 3.97
C GLY A 239 17.06 -12.86 2.72
N LEU A 240 16.85 -12.27 1.54
CA LEU A 240 16.99 -12.93 0.25
C LEU A 240 18.09 -12.25 -0.57
N CYS A 241 18.85 -13.04 -1.32
CA CYS A 241 19.81 -12.57 -2.31
C CYS A 241 19.46 -13.13 -3.69
N GLN A 242 19.49 -12.31 -4.73
CA GLN A 242 19.35 -12.80 -6.10
C GLN A 242 20.37 -12.12 -7.01
N GLN A 243 21.21 -12.92 -7.66
CA GLN A 243 22.14 -12.41 -8.66
C GLN A 243 21.36 -11.92 -9.89
N GLN A 244 21.61 -10.68 -10.30
CA GLN A 244 21.11 -10.09 -11.55
C GLN A 244 22.27 -9.41 -12.26
N ASP A 245 22.65 -9.96 -13.41
CA ASP A 245 23.87 -9.60 -14.14
C ASP A 245 25.12 -9.83 -13.24
N SER A 246 26.00 -8.84 -13.09
CA SER A 246 27.21 -8.95 -12.25
C SER A 246 27.01 -8.57 -10.78
N ARG A 247 25.78 -8.25 -10.36
CA ARG A 247 25.46 -7.73 -9.02
C ARG A 247 24.34 -8.54 -8.36
N TYR A 248 24.10 -8.27 -7.10
CA TYR A 248 23.08 -8.91 -6.29
C TYR A 248 22.00 -7.92 -5.90
N LEU A 249 20.74 -8.32 -6.08
CA LEU A 249 19.64 -7.79 -5.30
C LEU A 249 19.76 -8.33 -3.88
N ILE A 250 19.82 -7.44 -2.90
CA ILE A 250 19.67 -7.79 -1.48
C ILE A 250 18.28 -7.35 -1.04
N GLN A 251 17.47 -8.27 -0.53
CA GLN A 251 16.19 -7.98 0.10
C GLN A 251 16.30 -8.31 1.60
N ASN A 252 16.26 -7.28 2.44
CA ASN A 252 16.20 -7.47 3.88
C ASN A 252 14.84 -8.06 4.28
N PRO A 253 14.74 -8.77 5.41
CA PRO A 253 13.46 -9.27 5.91
C PRO A 253 12.37 -8.20 6.04
N PRO A 254 11.07 -8.54 5.98
CA PRO A 254 9.98 -7.58 6.04
C PRO A 254 9.99 -6.75 7.32
N SER A 255 9.54 -5.50 7.22
CA SER A 255 9.35 -4.64 8.39
C SER A 255 8.30 -5.24 9.32
N HIS A 256 8.48 -5.08 10.62
CA HIS A 256 7.46 -5.53 11.56
C HIS A 256 6.20 -4.68 11.41
N PRO A 257 5.00 -5.29 11.50
CA PRO A 257 3.73 -4.60 11.53
C PRO A 257 3.72 -3.43 12.53
N LEU A 258 2.89 -2.43 12.26
CA LEU A 258 2.63 -1.39 13.26
C LEU A 258 1.82 -2.00 14.40
N VAL A 259 2.21 -1.73 15.64
CA VAL A 259 1.33 -2.03 16.79
C VAL A 259 0.15 -1.05 16.77
N GLN A 260 -0.96 -1.41 17.42
CA GLN A 260 -2.20 -0.62 17.39
C GLN A 260 -1.98 0.88 17.67
N LYS A 261 -1.17 1.22 18.69
CA LYS A 261 -0.86 2.62 19.02
C LYS A 261 -0.11 3.36 17.90
N GLU A 262 0.78 2.67 17.18
CA GLU A 262 1.49 3.25 16.04
C GLU A 262 0.55 3.42 14.84
N LEU A 263 -0.31 2.43 14.58
CA LEU A 263 -1.30 2.52 13.51
C LEU A 263 -2.31 3.64 13.77
N ASP A 264 -2.79 3.78 15.01
CA ASP A 264 -3.65 4.88 15.43
C ASP A 264 -2.97 6.23 15.19
N LYS A 265 -1.68 6.38 15.54
CA LYS A 265 -0.93 7.62 15.27
C LYS A 265 -0.92 7.99 13.79
N VAL A 266 -0.73 7.01 12.89
CA VAL A 266 -0.71 7.25 11.44
C VAL A 266 -2.08 7.75 10.94
N HIS A 267 -3.17 7.16 11.44
CA HIS A 267 -4.52 7.55 11.04
C HIS A 267 -5.03 8.82 11.74
N ASP A 268 -4.48 9.16 12.91
CA ASP A 268 -4.81 10.37 13.68
C ASP A 268 -4.03 11.61 13.19
N LEU A 269 -3.12 11.48 12.21
CA LEU A 269 -2.47 12.63 11.58
C LEU A 269 -3.51 13.56 10.91
N LEU A 270 -3.16 14.83 10.79
CA LEU A 270 -4.04 15.82 10.16
C LEU A 270 -4.01 15.69 8.63
N TYR A 271 -5.06 15.09 8.09
CA TYR A 271 -5.32 14.99 6.65
C TYR A 271 -6.40 15.97 6.22
N GLU A 272 -6.18 16.69 5.12
CA GLU A 272 -7.18 17.60 4.55
C GLU A 272 -8.37 16.85 3.93
N ARG A 273 -8.19 15.57 3.58
CA ARG A 273 -9.16 14.71 2.87
C ARG A 273 -9.65 15.33 1.57
N GLU A 274 -8.73 15.98 0.88
CA GLU A 274 -9.02 16.81 -0.27
C GLU A 274 -7.90 16.71 -1.32
N VAL A 275 -8.24 17.06 -2.55
CA VAL A 275 -7.23 17.25 -3.61
C VAL A 275 -6.55 18.59 -3.38
N HIS A 276 -5.23 18.58 -3.41
CA HIS A 276 -4.41 19.77 -3.25
C HIS A 276 -4.78 20.84 -4.30
N PRO A 277 -4.94 22.14 -3.91
CA PRO A 277 -5.41 23.21 -4.81
C PRO A 277 -4.66 23.31 -6.14
N TYR A 278 -3.33 23.16 -6.12
CA TYR A 278 -2.49 23.14 -7.32
C TYR A 278 -2.98 22.18 -8.41
N TYR A 279 -3.51 21.00 -8.04
CA TYR A 279 -4.01 19.99 -8.99
C TYR A 279 -5.53 20.03 -9.14
N ARG A 280 -6.26 20.48 -8.12
CA ARG A 280 -7.75 20.56 -8.14
C ARG A 280 -8.26 21.43 -9.29
N LYS A 281 -7.52 22.48 -9.65
CA LYS A 281 -7.87 23.39 -10.76
C LYS A 281 -8.03 22.68 -12.11
N ASP A 282 -7.41 21.52 -12.29
CA ASP A 282 -7.46 20.74 -13.54
C ASP A 282 -8.71 19.83 -13.63
N GLY A 283 -9.54 19.76 -12.57
CA GLY A 283 -10.83 19.09 -12.60
C GLY A 283 -11.11 18.20 -11.39
N LYS A 284 -12.32 17.62 -11.37
CA LYS A 284 -12.75 16.70 -10.30
C LYS A 284 -11.94 15.40 -10.34
N VAL A 285 -11.69 14.82 -9.16
CA VAL A 285 -10.95 13.56 -9.00
C VAL A 285 -11.91 12.51 -8.47
N LYS A 286 -12.19 11.49 -9.28
CA LYS A 286 -13.23 10.48 -9.01
C LYS A 286 -12.93 9.64 -7.77
N ALA A 287 -11.66 9.39 -7.44
CA ALA A 287 -11.28 8.66 -6.24
C ALA A 287 -11.88 9.24 -4.95
N LEU A 288 -12.01 10.58 -4.84
CA LEU A 288 -12.59 11.24 -3.66
C LEU A 288 -14.04 10.81 -3.38
N GLU A 289 -14.81 10.45 -4.40
CA GLU A 289 -16.19 9.97 -4.26
C GLU A 289 -16.29 8.70 -3.42
N THR A 290 -15.19 7.95 -3.31
CA THR A 290 -15.14 6.68 -2.56
C THR A 290 -14.35 6.78 -1.27
N ILE A 291 -13.26 7.56 -1.23
CA ILE A 291 -12.33 7.54 -0.09
C ILE A 291 -12.55 8.66 0.93
N LYS A 292 -13.17 9.79 0.55
CA LYS A 292 -13.20 10.99 1.39
C LYS A 292 -13.86 10.76 2.74
N PHE A 293 -15.02 10.13 2.75
CA PHE A 293 -15.81 9.82 3.95
C PHE A 293 -15.77 8.33 4.32
N SER A 294 -14.68 7.65 3.98
CA SER A 294 -14.43 6.26 4.36
C SER A 294 -13.47 6.18 5.53
N ILE A 295 -13.59 5.10 6.32
CA ILE A 295 -12.79 4.84 7.50
C ILE A 295 -12.16 3.44 7.42
N THR A 296 -10.84 3.38 7.40
CA THR A 296 -10.10 2.11 7.46
C THR A 296 -10.07 1.61 8.90
N THR A 297 -10.55 0.39 9.18
CA THR A 297 -10.52 -0.21 10.52
C THR A 297 -9.26 -1.03 10.78
N HIS A 298 -8.71 -1.67 9.75
CA HIS A 298 -7.52 -2.51 9.85
C HIS A 298 -6.75 -2.63 8.52
N ARG A 299 -5.53 -3.16 8.63
CA ARG A 299 -4.69 -3.60 7.50
C ARG A 299 -4.39 -5.09 7.60
N GLY A 300 -3.95 -5.67 6.48
CA GLY A 300 -3.59 -7.08 6.38
C GLY A 300 -4.78 -7.96 6.02
N CYS A 301 -4.49 -9.11 5.41
CA CYS A 301 -5.48 -10.12 5.04
C CYS A 301 -4.84 -11.50 5.01
N TYR A 302 -5.36 -12.43 5.82
CA TYR A 302 -4.98 -13.84 5.81
C TYR A 302 -5.84 -14.69 4.87
N GLY A 303 -6.56 -14.05 3.95
CA GLY A 303 -7.29 -14.74 2.89
C GLY A 303 -6.36 -15.46 1.91
N GLU A 304 -5.16 -14.91 1.65
CA GLU A 304 -4.10 -15.51 0.83
C GLU A 304 -4.52 -15.93 -0.59
N CYS A 305 -5.48 -15.21 -1.16
CA CYS A 305 -5.88 -15.41 -2.54
C CYS A 305 -4.68 -15.17 -3.47
N ASN A 306 -4.36 -16.13 -4.32
CA ASN A 306 -3.19 -16.14 -5.21
C ASN A 306 -3.16 -14.95 -6.18
N PHE A 307 -4.32 -14.37 -6.49
CA PHE A 307 -4.48 -13.19 -7.35
C PHE A 307 -4.37 -11.86 -6.58
N CYS A 308 -4.35 -11.89 -5.25
CA CYS A 308 -4.43 -10.71 -4.41
C CYS A 308 -3.05 -10.26 -3.93
N SER A 309 -2.76 -8.97 -4.09
CA SER A 309 -1.50 -8.36 -3.66
C SER A 309 -1.42 -8.12 -2.14
N ILE A 310 -2.54 -8.14 -1.44
CA ILE A 310 -2.63 -7.68 -0.04
C ILE A 310 -1.77 -8.53 0.88
N SER A 311 -1.78 -9.85 0.76
CA SER A 311 -1.01 -10.73 1.65
C SER A 311 0.50 -10.52 1.49
N VAL A 312 0.96 -10.18 0.27
CA VAL A 312 2.38 -9.91 -0.01
C VAL A 312 2.77 -8.46 0.34
N HIS A 313 1.84 -7.50 0.24
CA HIS A 313 2.11 -6.08 0.46
C HIS A 313 1.81 -5.63 1.90
N GLN A 314 0.61 -5.89 2.43
CA GLN A 314 0.22 -5.52 3.79
C GLN A 314 0.54 -6.62 4.82
N GLY A 315 0.73 -7.86 4.37
CA GLY A 315 0.96 -9.02 5.22
C GLY A 315 -0.30 -9.80 5.56
N ARG A 316 -0.09 -10.98 6.16
CA ARG A 316 -1.14 -11.90 6.62
C ARG A 316 -1.66 -11.59 8.02
N VAL A 317 -1.03 -10.65 8.73
CA VAL A 317 -1.40 -10.28 10.10
C VAL A 317 -2.38 -9.10 10.09
N ILE A 318 -3.50 -9.26 10.77
CA ILE A 318 -4.50 -8.21 10.94
C ILE A 318 -3.98 -7.18 11.95
N GLN A 319 -3.78 -5.97 11.46
CA GLN A 319 -3.38 -4.81 12.25
C GLN A 319 -4.60 -3.93 12.44
N GLY A 320 -5.30 -4.08 13.57
CA GLY A 320 -6.51 -3.33 13.89
C GLY A 320 -6.22 -2.02 14.61
N ARG A 321 -6.84 -0.94 14.14
CA ARG A 321 -6.91 0.34 14.88
C ARG A 321 -7.70 0.17 16.16
N SER A 322 -7.49 1.07 17.12
CA SER A 322 -8.35 1.12 18.29
C SER A 322 -9.72 1.67 17.93
N GLU A 323 -10.73 1.21 18.67
CA GLU A 323 -12.08 1.80 18.60
C GLU A 323 -12.05 3.31 18.83
N LYS A 324 -11.20 3.79 19.76
CA LYS A 324 -11.08 5.22 20.08
C LYS A 324 -10.60 6.03 18.87
N SER A 325 -9.61 5.55 18.11
CA SER A 325 -9.13 6.23 16.91
C SER A 325 -10.21 6.24 15.81
N ILE A 326 -10.87 5.09 15.57
CA ILE A 326 -11.95 4.99 14.57
C ILE A 326 -13.10 5.95 14.89
N LEU A 327 -13.58 5.98 16.14
CA LEU A 327 -14.67 6.87 16.54
C LEU A 327 -14.28 8.34 16.50
N ARG A 328 -13.00 8.67 16.78
CA ARG A 328 -12.49 10.03 16.66
C ARG A 328 -12.49 10.48 15.20
N GLU A 329 -12.00 9.65 14.29
CA GLU A 329 -12.03 9.93 12.85
C GLU A 329 -13.47 10.13 12.36
N ALA A 330 -14.40 9.27 12.74
CA ALA A 330 -15.82 9.42 12.40
C ALA A 330 -16.38 10.77 12.86
N LYS A 331 -16.06 11.23 14.08
CA LYS A 331 -16.46 12.56 14.59
C LYS A 331 -15.78 13.72 13.86
N ILE A 332 -14.56 13.54 13.35
CA ILE A 332 -13.88 14.57 12.54
C ILE A 332 -14.59 14.68 11.19
N LEU A 333 -14.96 13.56 10.58
CA LEU A 333 -15.69 13.55 9.30
C LEU A 333 -17.01 14.29 9.38
N THR A 334 -17.73 14.22 10.51
CA THR A 334 -19.01 14.95 10.66
C THR A 334 -18.87 16.47 10.68
N LYS A 335 -17.64 16.99 10.89
CA LYS A 335 -17.34 18.43 10.92
C LYS A 335 -16.89 18.98 9.57
N LEU A 336 -16.71 18.13 8.55
CA LEU A 336 -16.34 18.58 7.21
C LEU A 336 -17.56 19.21 6.52
N GLY A 337 -17.38 20.39 5.92
CA GLY A 337 -18.49 21.20 5.41
C GLY A 337 -19.37 20.55 4.34
N ASP A 338 -18.84 19.58 3.60
CA ASP A 338 -19.60 18.82 2.59
C ASP A 338 -20.04 17.42 3.06
N PHE A 339 -19.96 17.13 4.36
CA PHE A 339 -20.45 15.90 4.93
C PHE A 339 -21.98 15.87 4.98
N LYS A 340 -22.58 14.92 4.25
CA LYS A 340 -24.06 14.81 4.13
C LYS A 340 -24.70 13.84 5.13
N GLY A 341 -23.91 13.31 6.05
CA GLY A 341 -24.34 12.29 7.02
C GLY A 341 -24.06 10.84 6.62
N TYR A 342 -23.26 10.59 5.58
CA TYR A 342 -22.99 9.24 5.08
C TYR A 342 -21.51 8.89 5.23
N ILE A 343 -21.21 7.87 6.02
CA ILE A 343 -19.90 7.21 6.01
C ILE A 343 -19.92 6.17 4.90
N LEU A 344 -19.04 6.31 3.92
CA LEU A 344 -19.08 5.59 2.64
C LEU A 344 -18.52 4.16 2.72
N ASP A 345 -17.61 3.92 3.66
CA ASP A 345 -17.11 2.60 4.00
C ASP A 345 -16.55 2.59 5.43
N VAL A 346 -16.72 1.47 6.12
CA VAL A 346 -16.04 1.15 7.38
C VAL A 346 -15.48 -0.26 7.26
N GLY A 347 -14.21 -0.38 6.92
CA GLY A 347 -13.64 -1.66 6.54
C GLY A 347 -12.13 -1.66 6.41
N GLY A 348 -11.61 -2.70 5.78
CA GLY A 348 -10.21 -2.86 5.42
C GLY A 348 -10.15 -3.73 4.18
N PRO A 349 -9.01 -4.38 3.89
CA PRO A 349 -8.91 -5.36 2.79
C PRO A 349 -10.10 -6.33 2.69
N THR A 350 -10.52 -6.86 3.84
CA THR A 350 -11.74 -7.65 4.00
C THR A 350 -12.47 -7.12 5.22
N ALA A 351 -13.65 -6.53 5.06
CA ALA A 351 -14.31 -5.75 6.11
C ALA A 351 -14.53 -6.54 7.41
N ASN A 352 -14.93 -7.82 7.30
CA ASN A 352 -15.26 -8.66 8.45
C ASN A 352 -14.07 -9.38 9.10
N MET A 353 -12.83 -8.94 8.86
CA MET A 353 -11.63 -9.43 9.56
C MET A 353 -11.22 -8.57 10.78
N TYR A 354 -11.85 -7.41 10.98
CA TYR A 354 -11.48 -6.49 12.06
C TYR A 354 -11.55 -7.16 13.45
N GLY A 355 -10.40 -7.17 14.13
CA GLY A 355 -10.29 -7.71 15.49
C GLY A 355 -10.25 -9.22 15.59
N ILE A 356 -10.17 -9.95 14.46
CA ILE A 356 -10.08 -11.41 14.40
C ILE A 356 -8.67 -11.82 14.03
N GLU A 357 -7.95 -12.44 14.97
CA GLU A 357 -6.59 -12.88 14.72
C GLU A 357 -6.19 -14.15 15.51
N CYS A 358 -5.32 -14.96 14.91
CA CYS A 358 -4.73 -16.16 15.48
C CYS A 358 -3.56 -15.80 16.43
N GLN A 359 -3.68 -16.19 17.71
CA GLN A 359 -2.66 -15.94 18.73
C GLN A 359 -1.32 -16.61 18.43
N LYS A 360 -1.34 -17.80 17.80
CA LYS A 360 -0.12 -18.49 17.37
C LYS A 360 0.64 -17.67 16.32
N LYS A 361 -0.09 -17.09 15.35
CA LYS A 361 0.49 -16.25 14.30
C LYS A 361 1.16 -15.00 14.86
N LEU A 362 0.55 -14.37 15.87
CA LEU A 362 1.14 -13.20 16.53
C LEU A 362 2.43 -13.51 17.30
N LYS A 363 2.58 -14.73 17.85
CA LYS A 363 3.74 -15.12 18.65
C LYS A 363 4.87 -15.74 17.84
N SER A 364 4.53 -16.57 16.85
CA SER A 364 5.49 -17.46 16.17
C SER A 364 5.52 -17.29 14.66
N GLY A 365 4.77 -16.34 14.11
CA GLY A 365 4.63 -16.14 12.68
C GLY A 365 3.56 -17.02 12.04
N SER A 366 3.27 -16.73 10.78
CA SER A 366 2.27 -17.41 9.98
C SER A 366 2.69 -18.83 9.63
N CYS A 367 1.73 -19.77 9.60
CA CYS A 367 2.00 -21.14 9.16
C CYS A 367 2.51 -21.17 7.71
N THR A 368 3.51 -22.00 7.45
CA THR A 368 4.11 -22.20 6.12
C THR A 368 3.37 -23.24 5.29
N ASP A 369 2.70 -24.18 5.95
CA ASP A 369 2.03 -25.36 5.39
C ASP A 369 0.50 -25.25 5.38
N LYS A 370 -0.07 -24.19 5.96
CA LYS A 370 -1.51 -24.02 6.16
C LYS A 370 -1.98 -22.61 5.84
N ARG A 371 -3.11 -22.54 5.12
CA ARG A 371 -3.88 -21.31 4.93
C ARG A 371 -4.93 -21.19 6.04
N CYS A 372 -5.29 -19.97 6.42
CA CYS A 372 -6.18 -19.77 7.57
C CYS A 372 -7.64 -20.12 7.30
N LEU A 373 -8.10 -19.94 6.04
CA LEU A 373 -9.51 -20.07 5.67
C LEU A 373 -9.79 -21.15 4.62
N TYR A 374 -8.75 -21.77 4.04
CA TYR A 374 -8.87 -22.73 2.93
C TYR A 374 -7.96 -23.95 3.16
N PRO A 375 -8.36 -25.18 2.76
CA PRO A 375 -9.69 -25.57 2.24
C PRO A 375 -10.77 -25.62 3.33
N GLN A 376 -10.36 -25.65 4.59
CA GLN A 376 -11.24 -25.54 5.75
C GLN A 376 -10.72 -24.44 6.66
N ILE A 377 -11.64 -23.79 7.38
CA ILE A 377 -11.30 -22.75 8.34
C ILE A 377 -10.49 -23.37 9.48
N CYS A 378 -9.34 -22.77 9.76
CA CYS A 378 -8.45 -23.24 10.80
C CYS A 378 -9.12 -23.13 12.18
N PRO A 379 -9.18 -24.21 12.99
CA PRO A 379 -9.85 -24.19 14.30
C PRO A 379 -9.14 -23.29 15.34
N SER A 380 -7.87 -22.94 15.09
CA SER A 380 -7.13 -21.98 15.90
C SER A 380 -7.50 -20.52 15.60
N LEU A 381 -8.11 -20.24 14.44
CA LEU A 381 -8.63 -18.92 14.11
C LEU A 381 -10.03 -18.78 14.72
N LYS A 382 -10.11 -18.17 15.89
CA LYS A 382 -11.37 -17.95 16.60
C LYS A 382 -12.13 -16.77 15.97
N ILE A 383 -12.93 -17.06 14.94
CA ILE A 383 -13.74 -16.08 14.24
C ILE A 383 -14.86 -15.58 15.16
N ASN A 384 -15.01 -14.26 15.25
CA ASN A 384 -16.00 -13.59 16.09
C ASN A 384 -16.26 -12.16 15.59
N HIS A 385 -17.47 -11.90 15.11
CA HIS A 385 -17.86 -10.62 14.50
C HIS A 385 -18.33 -9.55 15.50
N LYS A 386 -18.36 -9.85 16.81
CA LYS A 386 -18.86 -8.93 17.85
C LYS A 386 -18.20 -7.54 17.77
N LYS A 387 -16.86 -7.48 17.65
CA LYS A 387 -16.13 -6.22 17.61
C LYS A 387 -16.51 -5.35 16.41
N GLN A 388 -16.68 -5.97 15.25
CA GLN A 388 -17.07 -5.28 14.01
C GLN A 388 -18.50 -4.74 14.12
N MET A 389 -19.43 -5.51 14.69
CA MET A 389 -20.79 -5.01 14.96
C MET A 389 -20.79 -3.84 15.94
N GLU A 390 -20.06 -3.97 17.05
CA GLU A 390 -20.01 -2.93 18.08
C GLU A 390 -19.49 -1.60 17.55
N ILE A 391 -18.44 -1.62 16.73
CA ILE A 391 -17.91 -0.39 16.12
C ILE A 391 -18.90 0.22 15.13
N LEU A 392 -19.53 -0.58 14.27
CA LEU A 392 -20.51 -0.09 13.29
C LEU A 392 -21.71 0.57 13.99
N ASN A 393 -22.25 -0.07 15.04
CA ASN A 393 -23.32 0.49 15.85
C ASN A 393 -22.89 1.79 16.55
N LYS A 394 -21.67 1.85 17.11
CA LYS A 394 -21.15 3.07 17.76
C LYS A 394 -20.99 4.22 16.78
N ILE A 395 -20.47 3.99 15.57
CA ILE A 395 -20.35 5.03 14.53
C ILE A 395 -21.75 5.54 14.13
N ARG A 396 -22.73 4.64 13.98
CA ARG A 396 -24.11 5.01 13.64
C ARG A 396 -24.79 5.93 14.65
N ARG A 397 -24.34 5.94 15.91
CA ARG A 397 -24.89 6.77 17.00
C ARG A 397 -24.18 8.12 17.13
N ILE A 398 -23.17 8.39 16.31
CA ILE A 398 -22.49 9.69 16.31
C ILE A 398 -23.43 10.73 15.70
N GLU A 399 -23.59 11.86 16.40
CA GLU A 399 -24.38 12.99 15.93
C GLU A 399 -23.89 13.47 14.55
N GLY A 400 -24.84 13.72 13.65
CA GLY A 400 -24.57 14.06 12.25
C GLY A 400 -24.45 12.85 11.32
N VAL A 401 -24.22 11.63 11.83
CA VAL A 401 -24.21 10.40 11.01
C VAL A 401 -25.64 9.89 10.81
N LYS A 402 -26.07 9.82 9.54
CA LYS A 402 -27.36 9.26 9.11
C LYS A 402 -27.23 7.78 8.74
N LYS A 403 -26.16 7.40 8.05
CA LYS A 403 -25.91 6.02 7.62
C LYS A 403 -24.42 5.71 7.53
N VAL A 404 -24.09 4.46 7.83
CA VAL A 404 -22.73 3.91 7.78
C VAL A 404 -22.74 2.75 6.82
N PHE A 405 -21.99 2.81 5.74
CA PHE A 405 -21.90 1.73 4.77
C PHE A 405 -20.70 0.81 5.04
N VAL A 406 -20.86 -0.45 4.66
CA VAL A 406 -19.76 -1.41 4.46
C VAL A 406 -19.73 -1.75 2.97
N SER A 407 -18.81 -1.09 2.27
CA SER A 407 -18.61 -1.17 0.82
C SER A 407 -17.38 -2.02 0.45
N SER A 408 -16.57 -2.39 1.45
CA SER A 408 -15.49 -3.37 1.34
C SER A 408 -16.02 -4.82 1.32
N GLY A 409 -15.31 -5.72 0.65
CA GLY A 409 -15.71 -7.12 0.53
C GLY A 409 -15.75 -7.85 1.88
N ILE A 410 -16.72 -8.73 2.06
CA ILE A 410 -16.85 -9.61 3.24
C ILE A 410 -16.65 -11.09 2.88
N ARG A 411 -16.09 -11.85 3.82
CA ARG A 411 -15.90 -13.29 3.72
C ARG A 411 -17.10 -14.06 4.26
N TYR A 412 -17.88 -14.68 3.38
CA TYR A 412 -19.10 -15.42 3.75
C TYR A 412 -18.80 -16.70 4.51
N ASP A 413 -17.70 -17.38 4.19
CA ASP A 413 -17.18 -18.52 4.95
C ASP A 413 -16.89 -18.15 6.41
N MET A 414 -16.30 -16.97 6.64
CA MET A 414 -16.14 -16.45 8.00
C MET A 414 -17.49 -16.18 8.67
N LEU A 415 -18.44 -15.56 7.97
CA LEU A 415 -19.79 -15.32 8.50
C LEU A 415 -20.47 -16.61 8.96
N LEU A 416 -20.46 -17.64 8.09
CA LEU A 416 -21.11 -18.93 8.33
C LEU A 416 -20.42 -19.72 9.44
N SER A 417 -19.12 -19.52 9.64
CA SER A 417 -18.37 -20.19 10.71
C SER A 417 -18.62 -19.60 12.10
N ASP A 418 -19.02 -18.33 12.19
CA ASP A 418 -19.29 -17.67 13.46
C ASP A 418 -20.70 -18.02 13.96
N GLN A 419 -20.79 -19.16 14.65
CA GLN A 419 -22.04 -19.66 15.21
C GLN A 419 -22.66 -18.74 16.29
N LYS A 420 -21.90 -17.76 16.82
CA LYS A 420 -22.36 -16.91 17.93
C LYS A 420 -22.88 -15.55 17.47
N TYR A 421 -22.19 -14.93 16.51
CA TYR A 421 -22.53 -13.58 16.03
C TYR A 421 -22.73 -13.48 14.53
N GLY A 422 -22.43 -14.52 13.75
CA GLY A 422 -22.47 -14.49 12.28
C GLY A 422 -23.84 -14.10 11.73
N GLU A 423 -24.91 -14.78 12.16
CA GLU A 423 -26.28 -14.47 11.74
C GLU A 423 -26.69 -13.05 12.15
N ARG A 424 -26.39 -12.66 13.38
CA ARG A 424 -26.74 -11.33 13.89
C ARG A 424 -25.98 -10.23 13.13
N TYR A 425 -24.71 -10.45 12.83
CA TYR A 425 -23.90 -9.53 12.04
C TYR A 425 -24.43 -9.41 10.62
N LEU A 426 -24.81 -10.52 9.96
CA LEU A 426 -25.41 -10.49 8.63
C LEU A 426 -26.73 -9.69 8.63
N ARG A 427 -27.61 -9.95 9.60
CA ARG A 427 -28.88 -9.20 9.75
C ARG A 427 -28.62 -7.71 9.98
N GLU A 428 -27.63 -7.36 10.80
CA GLU A 428 -27.25 -5.97 11.05
C GLU A 428 -26.69 -5.28 9.80
N LEU A 429 -25.81 -5.98 9.05
CA LEU A 429 -25.30 -5.51 7.78
C LEU A 429 -26.44 -5.22 6.81
N VAL A 430 -27.29 -6.21 6.53
CA VAL A 430 -28.41 -6.08 5.58
C VAL A 430 -29.36 -4.96 5.98
N LYS A 431 -29.70 -4.87 7.26
CA LYS A 431 -30.65 -3.88 7.74
C LYS A 431 -30.11 -2.45 7.70
N TYR A 432 -28.82 -2.24 7.99
CA TYR A 432 -28.30 -0.90 8.27
C TYR A 432 -27.11 -0.45 7.41
N HIS A 433 -26.28 -1.38 6.93
CA HIS A 433 -24.94 -1.06 6.42
C HIS A 433 -24.71 -1.34 4.94
N ILE A 434 -25.72 -1.84 4.22
CA ILE A 434 -25.61 -2.10 2.77
C ILE A 434 -26.32 -0.98 1.98
N SER A 435 -25.80 -0.67 0.79
CA SER A 435 -26.31 0.33 -0.16
C SER A 435 -27.26 -0.27 -1.21
N GLY A 436 -27.71 -1.51 -1.04
CA GLY A 436 -28.48 -2.31 -2.01
C GLY A 436 -27.67 -3.46 -2.63
N GLN A 437 -26.34 -3.42 -2.56
CA GLN A 437 -25.46 -4.50 -3.03
C GLN A 437 -24.43 -4.87 -1.96
N LEU A 438 -24.35 -6.17 -1.63
CA LEU A 438 -23.35 -6.72 -0.72
C LEU A 438 -22.15 -7.21 -1.52
N LYS A 439 -20.95 -6.76 -1.18
CA LYS A 439 -19.72 -7.24 -1.81
C LYS A 439 -19.15 -8.43 -1.06
N ILE A 440 -18.87 -9.51 -1.78
CA ILE A 440 -18.33 -10.75 -1.23
C ILE A 440 -16.87 -10.91 -1.71
N ALA A 441 -16.00 -11.30 -0.80
CA ALA A 441 -14.71 -11.91 -1.09
C ALA A 441 -14.82 -13.37 -0.62
N PRO A 442 -14.28 -14.42 -1.28
CA PRO A 442 -13.69 -14.49 -2.63
C PRO A 442 -14.70 -14.24 -3.76
N GLU A 443 -14.19 -14.00 -4.97
CA GLU A 443 -14.96 -13.46 -6.10
C GLU A 443 -15.72 -14.52 -6.93
N HIS A 444 -15.70 -15.79 -6.54
CA HIS A 444 -16.30 -16.89 -7.33
C HIS A 444 -17.05 -17.90 -6.46
N THR A 445 -18.04 -18.56 -7.06
CA THR A 445 -18.85 -19.62 -6.44
C THR A 445 -18.47 -21.04 -6.87
N GLU A 446 -17.52 -21.18 -7.81
CA GLU A 446 -17.21 -22.47 -8.45
C GLU A 446 -15.96 -23.07 -7.81
N ASN A 447 -16.08 -24.28 -7.27
CA ASN A 447 -15.02 -24.92 -6.49
C ASN A 447 -13.72 -25.11 -7.28
N ASN A 448 -13.81 -25.52 -8.54
CA ASN A 448 -12.65 -25.71 -9.42
C ASN A 448 -11.88 -24.40 -9.68
N VAL A 449 -12.57 -23.25 -9.70
CA VAL A 449 -11.94 -21.93 -9.84
C VAL A 449 -11.33 -21.50 -8.50
N LEU A 450 -12.08 -21.67 -7.40
CA LEU A 450 -11.62 -21.37 -6.05
C LEU A 450 -10.34 -22.15 -5.69
N GLU A 451 -10.22 -23.41 -6.10
CA GLU A 451 -9.00 -24.21 -5.95
C GLU A 451 -7.75 -23.57 -6.60
N LYS A 452 -7.93 -22.86 -7.73
CA LYS A 452 -6.83 -22.16 -8.42
C LYS A 452 -6.57 -20.78 -7.82
N MET A 453 -7.62 -20.12 -7.34
CA MET A 453 -7.54 -18.83 -6.65
C MET A 453 -6.91 -18.95 -5.26
N GLY A 454 -7.03 -20.12 -4.63
CA GLY A 454 -6.40 -20.49 -3.37
C GLY A 454 -7.10 -20.00 -2.11
#